data_AF-A0A5C6VI83-F1
#
_entry.id   AF-A0A5C6VI83-F1
#
_cell.length_a   1.000
_cell.length_b   1.000
_cell.length_c   1.000
_cell.angle_alpha   90.00
_cell.angle_beta   90.00
_cell.angle_gamma   90.00
#
_symmetry.space_group_name_H-M   'P 1'
#
loop_
_entity.id
_entity.type
_entity.pdbx_description
1 polymer ?
#
loop_
_entity_poly.entity_id
_entity_poly.type
_entity_poly.pdbx_seq_one_letter_code
_entity_poly.pdbx_strand_id
1 'polypeptide(L)' 'MKLKPLLLLVACMAAANVGTAATRDEQTRACKHDAIKFCAIHIPNKEKIEACMKEHYDKLSPKCQAMFDPPGSDSQSSG' A
#
# COMPACT_ATOMS: atom_id res chain seq x y z
N MET A 1 -24.58 -45.98 27.58
CA MET A 1 -25.47 -44.83 27.84
C MET A 1 -24.72 -43.89 28.78
N LYS A 2 -24.36 -42.64 28.47
CA LYS A 2 -25.05 -41.61 27.68
C LYS A 2 -24.05 -40.80 26.83
N LEU A 3 -24.55 -40.44 25.67
CA LEU A 3 -23.97 -39.69 24.56
C LEU A 3 -24.62 -38.29 24.55
N LYS A 4 -23.83 -37.25 24.22
CA LYS A 4 -24.19 -35.82 23.93
C LYS A 4 -24.37 -34.87 25.12
N PRO A 5 -24.09 -33.54 24.96
CA PRO A 5 -23.90 -32.78 23.71
C PRO A 5 -22.52 -32.06 23.67
N LEU A 6 -21.67 -32.22 22.66
CA LEU A 6 -21.82 -31.63 21.32
C LEU A 6 -22.78 -30.43 21.26
N LEU A 7 -22.40 -29.31 21.89
CA LEU A 7 -22.88 -27.98 21.48
C LEU A 7 -22.04 -26.87 22.14
N LEU A 8 -20.86 -26.61 21.59
CA LEU A 8 -20.27 -25.27 21.65
C LEU A 8 -19.73 -24.96 20.25
N LEU A 9 -20.68 -24.60 19.38
CA LEU A 9 -20.42 -23.92 18.12
C LEU A 9 -19.83 -22.54 18.45
N VAL A 10 -18.52 -22.48 18.68
CA VAL A 10 -17.79 -21.21 18.60
C VAL A 10 -17.57 -20.93 17.13
N ALA A 11 -18.56 -20.28 16.52
CA ALA A 11 -18.43 -19.71 15.19
C ALA A 11 -17.46 -18.53 15.26
N CYS A 12 -16.17 -18.81 15.10
CA CYS A 12 -15.19 -17.77 14.84
C CYS A 12 -15.45 -17.21 13.43
N MET A 13 -16.26 -16.15 13.35
CA MET A 13 -16.30 -15.28 12.18
C MET A 13 -14.94 -14.59 12.06
N ALA A 14 -14.04 -15.19 11.26
CA ALA A 14 -12.86 -14.51 10.79
C ALA A 14 -13.31 -13.43 9.79
N ALA A 15 -13.43 -12.18 10.25
CA ALA A 15 -13.49 -11.04 9.36
C ALA A 15 -12.15 -10.96 8.61
N ALA A 16 -12.09 -11.55 7.42
CA ALA A 16 -10.97 -11.37 6.52
C ALA A 16 -10.96 -9.91 6.08
N ASN A 17 -10.12 -9.11 6.73
CA ASN A 17 -9.80 -7.76 6.29
C ASN A 17 -9.08 -7.90 4.95
N VAL A 18 -9.83 -7.80 3.84
CA VAL A 18 -9.25 -7.81 2.50
C VAL A 18 -8.60 -6.44 2.29
N GLY A 19 -7.35 -6.31 2.74
CA GLY A 19 -6.49 -5.21 2.35
C GLY A 19 -6.16 -5.40 0.88
N THR A 20 -6.86 -4.70 -0.03
CA THR A 20 -6.51 -4.74 -1.45
C THR A 20 -5.23 -3.94 -1.64
N ALA A 21 -4.08 -4.63 -1.62
CA ALA A 21 -2.82 -4.04 -2.03
C ALA A 21 -2.94 -3.56 -3.49
N ALA A 22 -2.55 -2.31 -3.75
CA ALA A 22 -2.57 -1.78 -5.11
C ALA A 22 -1.59 -2.54 -6.01
N THR A 23 -2.04 -2.94 -7.20
CA THR A 23 -1.18 -3.65 -8.14
C THR A 23 -0.07 -2.73 -8.65
N ARG A 24 1.01 -3.31 -9.20
CA ARG A 24 2.10 -2.54 -9.80
C ARG A 24 1.64 -1.68 -10.98
N ASP A 25 0.61 -2.11 -11.71
CA ASP A 25 0.04 -1.34 -12.81
C ASP A 25 -0.80 -0.15 -12.30
N GLU A 26 -1.53 -0.33 -11.19
CA GLU A 26 -2.21 0.79 -10.51
C GLU A 26 -1.18 1.82 -10.01
N GLN A 27 -0.12 1.37 -9.34
CA GLN A 27 1.00 2.23 -8.89
C GLN A 27 1.63 3.00 -10.06
N THR A 28 1.92 2.31 -11.16
CA THR A 28 2.53 2.94 -12.33
C THR A 28 1.60 3.97 -12.95
N ARG A 29 0.31 3.66 -13.11
CA ARG A 29 -0.67 4.61 -13.66
C ARG A 29 -0.87 5.83 -12.77
N ALA A 30 -0.87 5.63 -11.45
CA ALA A 30 -0.99 6.71 -10.47
C ALA A 30 0.22 7.66 -10.52
N CYS A 31 1.43 7.12 -10.57
CA CYS A 31 2.65 7.90 -10.32
C CYS A 31 3.49 8.23 -11.55
N LYS A 32 3.26 7.62 -12.73
CA LYS A 32 4.12 7.79 -13.91
C LYS A 32 4.28 9.25 -14.33
N HIS A 33 3.21 10.03 -14.34
CA HIS A 33 3.28 11.43 -14.73
C HIS A 33 4.13 12.25 -13.74
N ASP A 34 3.91 12.05 -12.45
CA ASP A 34 4.65 12.75 -11.38
C ASP A 34 6.13 12.33 -11.36
N ALA A 35 6.41 11.04 -11.57
CA ALA A 35 7.78 10.52 -11.68
C ALA A 35 8.57 11.22 -12.80
N ILE A 36 7.95 11.40 -13.97
CA ILE A 36 8.58 12.09 -15.11
C ILE A 36 8.71 13.58 -14.82
N LYS A 37 7.70 14.19 -14.22
CA LYS A 37 7.67 15.63 -13.97
C LYS A 37 8.69 16.08 -12.91
N PHE A 38 8.83 15.32 -11.83
CA PHE A 38 9.63 15.72 -10.67
C PHE A 38 10.93 14.93 -10.52
N CYS A 39 11.00 13.70 -11.03
CA CYS A 39 12.08 12.75 -10.72
C CYS A 39 12.75 12.14 -11.97
N ALA A 40 12.61 12.76 -13.16
CA ALA A 40 13.14 12.21 -14.41
C ALA A 40 14.64 11.90 -14.39
N ILE A 41 15.43 12.66 -13.62
CA ILE A 41 16.89 12.46 -13.49
C ILE A 41 17.27 11.10 -12.89
N HIS A 42 16.32 10.42 -12.25
CA HIS A 42 16.52 9.14 -11.61
C HIS A 42 16.08 7.95 -12.47
N ILE A 43 15.43 8.20 -13.62
CA ILE A 43 15.06 7.14 -14.56
C ILE A 43 16.33 6.48 -15.13
N PRO A 44 16.42 5.14 -15.17
CA PRO A 44 15.37 4.15 -14.89
C PRO A 44 15.41 3.52 -13.47
N ASN A 45 16.20 4.08 -12.54
CA ASN A 45 16.40 3.50 -11.22
C ASN A 45 15.16 3.70 -10.33
N LYS A 46 14.46 2.60 -10.01
CA LYS A 46 13.20 2.64 -9.26
C LYS A 46 13.38 3.12 -7.82
N GLU A 47 14.44 2.68 -7.15
CA GLU A 47 14.68 3.05 -5.75
C GLU A 47 14.91 4.55 -5.59
N LYS A 48 15.71 5.15 -6.48
CA LYS A 48 15.97 6.60 -6.51
C LYS A 48 14.73 7.40 -6.89
N ILE A 49 13.90 6.89 -7.80
CA ILE A 49 12.62 7.53 -8.13
C ILE A 49 11.70 7.52 -6.91
N GLU A 50 11.58 6.40 -6.20
CA GLU A 50 10.74 6.29 -5.00
C GLU A 50 11.19 7.25 -3.90
N ALA A 51 12.50 7.33 -3.65
CA ALA A 51 13.08 8.28 -2.70
C ALA A 51 12.76 9.74 -3.08
N CYS A 52 12.98 10.11 -4.35
CA CYS A 52 12.64 11.45 -4.86
C CYS A 52 11.14 11.76 -4.74
N MET A 53 10.26 10.78 -4.98
CA MET A 53 8.82 10.98 -4.81
C MET A 53 8.44 11.22 -3.34
N LYS A 54 9.05 10.49 -2.39
CA LYS A 54 8.84 10.72 -0.95
C LYS A 54 9.30 12.13 -0.52
N GLU A 55 10.43 12.61 -1.03
CA GLU A 55 10.92 13.98 -0.79
C GLU A 55 10.02 15.06 -1.40
N HIS A 56 9.26 14.71 -2.44
CA HIS A 56 8.33 15.59 -3.13
C HIS A 56 6.86 15.23 -2.87
N TYR A 57 6.55 14.52 -1.78
CA TYR A 57 5.20 14.01 -1.49
C TYR A 57 4.10 15.07 -1.67
N ASP A 58 4.30 16.27 -1.14
CA ASP A 58 3.34 17.39 -1.21
C ASP A 58 3.10 17.94 -2.63
N LYS A 59 3.98 17.62 -3.58
CA LYS A 59 3.89 18.03 -4.98
C LYS A 59 3.28 16.95 -5.88
N LEU A 60 3.15 15.73 -5.39
CA LEU A 60 2.57 14.62 -6.13
C LEU A 60 1.07 14.83 -6.31
N SER A 61 0.50 14.22 -7.35
CA SER A 61 -0.94 14.17 -7.52
C SER A 61 -1.60 13.36 -6.38
N PRO A 62 -2.85 13.66 -5.99
CA PRO A 62 -3.54 12.92 -4.92
C PRO A 62 -3.58 11.40 -5.15
N LYS A 63 -3.65 10.98 -6.43
CA LYS A 63 -3.62 9.56 -6.79
C LYS A 63 -2.26 8.93 -6.50
N CYS A 64 -1.17 9.63 -6.76
CA CYS A 64 0.17 9.13 -6.46
C CYS A 64 0.48 9.20 -4.95
N GLN A 65 0.03 10.24 -4.24
CA GLN A 65 0.15 10.34 -2.78
C GLN A 65 -0.50 9.15 -2.06
N ALA A 66 -1.65 8.68 -2.54
CA ALA A 66 -2.34 7.52 -1.99
C ALA A 66 -1.55 6.20 -2.12
N MET A 67 -0.45 6.18 -2.85
CA MET A 67 0.43 5.02 -3.02
C MET A 67 1.56 4.98 -1.98
N PHE A 68 1.70 6.03 -1.16
CA PHE A 68 2.69 6.12 -0.10
C PHE A 68 1.99 6.34 1.24
N ASP A 69 2.61 5.83 2.30
CA ASP A 69 2.25 6.25 3.66
C ASP A 69 2.59 7.73 3.84
N PRO A 70 1.72 8.52 4.51
CA PRO A 70 1.98 9.92 4.74
C PRO A 70 3.24 10.10 5.60
N PRO A 71 4.02 11.16 5.36
CA PRO A 71 5.21 11.44 6.17
C PRO A 71 4.80 11.63 7.64
N GLY A 72 5.31 10.77 8.54
CA GLY A 72 5.02 10.80 9.98
C GLY A 72 4.06 9.73 10.50
N SER A 73 3.51 8.85 9.64
CA SER A 73 2.92 7.60 10.12
C SER A 73 4.03 6.56 10.29
N ASP A 74 4.65 6.53 11.47
CA ASP A 74 5.59 5.49 11.89
C ASP A 74 4.86 4.14 11.95
N SER A 75 4.76 3.47 10.81
CA SER A 75 4.39 2.07 10.70
C SER A 75 5.15 1.51 9.53
N GLN A 76 6.33 1.00 9.87
CA GLN A 76 7.22 0.23 9.02
C GLN A 76 6.42 -0.81 8.23
N SER A 77 6.19 -0.55 6.95
CA SER A 77 5.86 -1.56 5.96
C SER A 77 6.99 -1.63 4.95
N SER A 78 8.13 -2.13 5.43
CA SER A 78 9.21 -2.61 4.57
C SER A 78 8.65 -3.77 3.72
N GLY A 79 8.75 -3.63 2.41
CA GLY A 79 8.54 -4.72 1.46
C GLY A 79 9.63 -5.78 1.53
#